data_AF-A0A1S3GAG5-F1
#
_entry.id   AF-A0A1S3GAG5-F1
#
_cell.length_a   1.000
_cell.length_b   1.000
_cell.length_c   1.000
_cell.angle_alpha   90.00
_cell.angle_beta   90.00
_cell.angle_gamma   90.00
#
_symmetry.space_group_name_H-M   'P 1'
#
loop_
_entity.id
_entity.type
_entity.pdbx_description
1 polymer ?
#
loop_
_entity_poly.entity_id
_entity_poly.type
_entity_poly.pdbx_seq_one_letter_code
_entity_poly.pdbx_strand_id
1 'polypeptide(L)'
;PPLLRAQLPALGRLLCFPQAFVGLSKATTWYQYGFAQPQGPKPNILVSGHEIRQFARFLAERLGVPAGLGGPDPPPPPPDQDYILVFTRTRNRLILNEAQLLLELAREFQMKTLTVSLEEEEEEEGEEGGPGGTRPFADVVRLVSRASMLVSMHGAQLITALFLPRGATVVELFPYAVNPDHYTPYKTLATLPGMDLRYVAWRNTRPEDTVTHPDRPWDQGGIGHLDRAEQERIVQSREVPRHLCCRNPEWLFRIYQDTRVDVASLIRTIRRTVPGRPGPTPGRPQGAVSLYPSKVREARCQGSARGDAGARLTVSWQMPWNLRYLKVKEVKYEVWLQEQGENTYVPHLLTLQNHTFTDNIKPSTTYLVWIRCIFNKSLSGPFADVLVCST
;
A
#
# COMPACT_ATOMS: atom_id res chain seq x y z
N PRO A 1 -25.99 11.96 -12.23
CA PRO A 1 -27.11 11.75 -11.26
C PRO A 1 -27.27 10.26 -10.90
N PRO A 2 -27.60 9.92 -9.65
CA PRO A 2 -27.91 8.54 -9.27
C PRO A 2 -29.13 8.05 -10.05
N LEU A 3 -29.06 6.80 -10.51
CA LEU A 3 -30.10 6.15 -11.29
C LEU A 3 -31.15 5.56 -10.35
N LEU A 4 -32.42 5.95 -10.51
CA LEU A 4 -33.52 5.45 -9.70
C LEU A 4 -33.96 4.07 -10.20
N ARG A 5 -34.39 3.20 -9.29
CA ARG A 5 -34.87 1.85 -9.64
C ARG A 5 -35.99 1.87 -10.69
N ALA A 6 -36.84 2.88 -10.66
CA ALA A 6 -37.94 3.09 -11.61
C ALA A 6 -37.47 3.38 -13.06
N GLN A 7 -36.21 3.79 -13.24
CA GLN A 7 -35.62 4.11 -14.54
C GLN A 7 -34.92 2.88 -15.17
N LEU A 8 -34.70 1.81 -14.41
CA LEU A 8 -34.04 0.58 -14.86
C LEU A 8 -34.79 -0.12 -16.02
N PRO A 9 -36.13 -0.20 -16.06
CA PRO A 9 -36.84 -0.85 -17.17
C PRO A 9 -36.63 -0.18 -18.54
N ALA A 10 -36.32 1.13 -18.55
CA ALA A 10 -36.11 1.89 -19.79
C ALA A 10 -34.68 1.71 -20.38
N LEU A 11 -33.77 1.06 -19.65
CA LEU A 11 -32.37 0.88 -20.04
C LEU A 11 -32.12 -0.41 -20.85
N GLY A 12 -33.18 -1.13 -21.23
CA GLY A 12 -33.07 -2.35 -22.00
C GLY A 12 -32.63 -3.57 -21.18
N ARG A 13 -31.82 -4.45 -21.78
CA ARG A 13 -31.41 -5.72 -21.16
C ARG A 13 -30.36 -5.45 -20.06
N LEU A 14 -30.76 -5.66 -18.81
CA LEU A 14 -29.89 -5.50 -17.65
C LEU A 14 -29.09 -6.77 -17.38
N LEU A 15 -27.80 -6.61 -17.10
CA LEU A 15 -26.93 -7.68 -16.59
C LEU A 15 -26.89 -7.58 -15.06
N CYS A 16 -27.44 -8.59 -14.39
CA CYS A 16 -27.43 -8.68 -12.94
C CYS A 16 -26.25 -9.52 -12.47
N PHE A 17 -25.41 -8.95 -11.62
CA PHE A 17 -24.35 -9.68 -10.93
C PHE A 17 -24.83 -10.03 -9.53
N PRO A 18 -24.70 -11.30 -9.07
CA PRO A 18 -25.09 -11.68 -7.70
C PRO A 18 -24.21 -11.01 -6.65
N GLN A 19 -22.97 -10.65 -7.01
CA GLN A 19 -22.04 -9.88 -6.20
C GLN A 19 -21.26 -8.92 -7.10
N ALA A 20 -21.08 -7.68 -6.64
CA ALA A 20 -20.21 -6.70 -7.28
C ALA A 20 -19.38 -6.02 -6.19
N PHE A 21 -18.05 -6.00 -6.38
CA PHE A 21 -17.13 -5.26 -5.53
C PHE A 21 -16.85 -3.92 -6.20
N VAL A 22 -17.36 -2.84 -5.63
CA VAL A 22 -17.21 -1.49 -6.19
C VAL A 22 -16.21 -0.70 -5.37
N GLY A 23 -15.13 -0.27 -6.03
CA GLY A 23 -14.05 0.51 -5.42
C GLY A 23 -13.06 -0.33 -4.63
N LEU A 24 -12.13 0.36 -3.95
CA LEU A 24 -11.10 -0.26 -3.12
C LEU A 24 -11.54 -0.27 -1.65
N SER A 25 -11.28 -1.37 -0.95
CA SER A 25 -11.53 -1.43 0.49
C SER A 25 -10.71 -0.38 1.24
N LYS A 26 -11.37 0.39 2.10
CA LYS A 26 -10.69 1.33 2.98
C LYS A 26 -9.75 0.62 3.96
N ALA A 27 -9.97 -0.66 4.24
CA ALA A 27 -9.13 -1.44 5.14
C ALA A 27 -7.75 -1.77 4.54
N THR A 28 -7.65 -1.88 3.21
CA THR A 28 -6.42 -2.31 2.50
C THR A 28 -5.73 -1.18 1.75
N THR A 29 -6.15 0.08 1.97
CA THR A 29 -5.58 1.27 1.31
C THR A 29 -4.68 2.05 2.27
N TRP A 30 -3.44 2.32 1.85
CA TRP A 30 -2.44 3.07 2.62
C TRP A 30 -2.15 4.47 2.07
N TYR A 31 -2.52 4.74 0.82
CA TYR A 31 -2.23 5.99 0.12
C TYR A 31 -3.48 6.50 -0.60
N GLN A 32 -3.63 7.82 -0.71
CA GLN A 32 -4.70 8.45 -1.48
C GLN A 32 -4.10 9.33 -2.58
N TYR A 33 -4.63 9.20 -3.79
CA TYR A 33 -4.12 9.84 -5.00
C TYR A 33 -4.64 11.26 -5.21
N GLY A 34 -5.40 11.81 -4.27
CA GLY A 34 -5.74 13.21 -4.27
C GLY A 34 -6.88 13.64 -5.19
N PHE A 35 -7.94 12.83 -5.25
CA PHE A 35 -9.17 13.17 -5.99
C PHE A 35 -9.99 14.29 -5.34
N ALA A 36 -9.90 14.44 -4.01
CA ALA A 36 -10.66 15.44 -3.22
C ALA A 36 -9.78 16.40 -2.41
N GLN A 37 -8.52 16.04 -2.18
CA GLN A 37 -7.50 16.81 -1.47
C GLN A 37 -6.14 16.50 -2.10
N PRO A 38 -5.06 17.24 -1.86
CA PRO A 38 -3.75 16.86 -2.38
C PRO A 38 -3.34 15.44 -1.96
N GLN A 39 -2.67 14.70 -2.84
CA GLN A 39 -2.27 13.32 -2.59
C GLN A 39 -1.33 13.15 -1.39
N GLY A 40 -1.29 11.94 -0.83
CA GLY A 40 -0.44 11.63 0.31
C GLY A 40 -0.85 10.36 1.06
N PRO A 41 -0.14 10.04 2.16
CA PRO A 41 -0.51 8.93 3.04
C PRO A 41 -1.94 9.12 3.56
N LYS A 42 -2.69 8.03 3.65
CA LYS A 42 -4.04 8.08 4.21
C LYS A 42 -3.95 8.24 5.73
N PRO A 43 -4.81 9.05 6.38
CA PRO A 43 -4.90 9.05 7.83
C PRO A 43 -5.41 7.70 8.34
N ASN A 44 -4.93 7.26 9.51
CA ASN A 44 -5.35 6.02 10.16
C ASN A 44 -5.22 4.77 9.26
N ILE A 45 -4.03 4.56 8.69
CA ILE A 45 -3.72 3.37 7.89
C ILE A 45 -3.96 2.12 8.75
N LEU A 46 -4.88 1.26 8.32
CA LEU A 46 -5.21 0.01 9.02
C LEU A 46 -4.39 -1.17 8.53
N VAL A 47 -3.94 -1.13 7.28
CA VAL A 47 -3.15 -2.19 6.67
C VAL A 47 -1.69 -2.13 7.13
N SER A 48 -1.17 -3.28 7.51
CA SER A 48 0.22 -3.49 7.89
C SER A 48 1.03 -4.05 6.72
N GLY A 49 2.35 -3.94 6.81
CA GLY A 49 3.25 -4.59 5.86
C GLY A 49 3.13 -6.10 5.85
N HIS A 50 2.65 -6.73 6.94
CA HIS A 50 2.40 -8.16 6.97
C HIS A 50 1.28 -8.59 6.03
N GLU A 51 0.18 -7.84 6.00
CA GLU A 51 -0.94 -8.11 5.09
C GLU A 51 -0.53 -7.88 3.63
N ILE A 52 0.24 -6.83 3.36
CA ILE A 52 0.80 -6.58 2.03
C ILE A 52 1.73 -7.72 1.61
N ARG A 53 2.61 -8.19 2.51
CA ARG A 53 3.51 -9.30 2.22
C ARG A 53 2.77 -10.62 1.99
N GLN A 54 1.71 -10.87 2.74
CA GLN A 54 0.84 -12.04 2.53
C GLN A 54 0.14 -11.96 1.17
N PHE A 55 -0.36 -10.78 0.79
CA PHE A 55 -0.95 -10.55 -0.52
C PHE A 55 0.08 -10.72 -1.66
N ALA A 56 1.29 -10.20 -1.49
CA ALA A 56 2.40 -10.38 -2.43
C ALA A 56 2.72 -11.86 -2.65
N ARG A 57 2.78 -12.65 -1.58
CA ARG A 57 2.99 -14.11 -1.65
C ARG A 57 1.84 -14.80 -2.40
N PHE A 58 0.59 -14.50 -2.02
CA PHE A 58 -0.58 -15.03 -2.71
C PHE A 58 -0.55 -14.72 -4.21
N LEU A 59 -0.20 -13.50 -4.59
CA LEU A 59 -0.13 -13.09 -6.00
C LEU A 59 1.00 -13.82 -6.74
N ALA A 60 2.18 -13.95 -6.13
CA ALA A 60 3.30 -14.69 -6.72
C ALA A 60 2.94 -16.18 -6.96
N GLU A 61 2.27 -16.83 -6.01
CA GLU A 61 1.77 -18.20 -6.15
C GLU A 61 0.75 -18.32 -7.28
N ARG A 62 -0.19 -17.36 -7.39
CA ARG A 62 -1.20 -17.34 -8.46
C ARG A 62 -0.62 -17.09 -9.86
N LEU A 63 0.54 -16.44 -9.93
CA LEU A 63 1.30 -16.24 -11.15
C LEU A 63 2.19 -17.45 -11.51
N GLY A 64 2.18 -18.52 -10.71
CA GLY A 64 2.98 -19.71 -10.95
C GLY A 64 4.47 -19.52 -10.67
N VAL A 65 4.85 -18.50 -9.88
CA VAL A 65 6.25 -18.32 -9.49
C VAL A 65 6.62 -19.40 -8.47
N PRO A 66 7.70 -20.19 -8.68
CA PRO A 66 8.03 -21.30 -7.79
C PRO A 66 8.21 -20.87 -6.33
N ALA A 67 7.75 -21.73 -5.41
CA ALA A 67 7.90 -21.51 -3.98
C ALA A 67 9.39 -21.31 -3.61
N GLY A 68 9.69 -20.23 -2.89
CA GLY A 68 11.06 -19.85 -2.53
C GLY A 68 11.79 -19.01 -3.58
N LEU A 69 11.22 -18.79 -4.76
CA LEU A 69 11.73 -17.86 -5.78
C LEU A 69 10.80 -16.65 -5.99
N GLY A 70 9.59 -16.70 -5.44
CA GLY A 70 8.58 -15.63 -5.52
C GLY A 70 8.02 -15.23 -4.16
N GLY A 71 7.56 -13.99 -4.07
CA GLY A 71 7.04 -13.38 -2.86
C GLY A 71 8.11 -12.63 -2.06
N PRO A 72 7.75 -12.00 -0.93
CA PRO A 72 8.60 -11.01 -0.28
C PRO A 72 9.44 -11.60 0.86
N ASP A 73 9.33 -12.90 1.17
CA ASP A 73 10.19 -13.58 2.15
C ASP A 73 10.78 -14.89 1.57
N PRO A 74 11.46 -14.86 0.41
CA PRO A 74 12.16 -16.04 -0.08
C PRO A 74 13.41 -16.33 0.78
N PRO A 75 13.90 -17.58 0.81
CA PRO A 75 15.21 -17.87 1.40
C PRO A 75 16.27 -16.94 0.80
N PRO A 76 17.18 -16.40 1.63
CA PRO A 76 18.19 -15.47 1.15
C PRO A 76 19.05 -16.16 0.07
N PRO A 77 19.27 -15.51 -1.09
CA PRO A 77 20.17 -16.05 -2.08
C PRO A 77 21.61 -16.11 -1.52
N PRO A 78 22.47 -16.97 -2.08
CA PRO A 78 23.90 -16.91 -1.83
C PRO A 78 24.45 -15.49 -2.11
N PRO A 79 25.42 -14.97 -1.32
CA PRO A 79 25.92 -13.60 -1.47
C PRO A 79 26.48 -13.25 -2.85
N ASP A 80 26.92 -14.25 -3.62
CA ASP A 80 27.39 -14.16 -5.01
C ASP A 80 26.26 -14.02 -6.03
N GLN A 81 25.01 -14.23 -5.61
CA GLN A 81 23.80 -14.13 -6.44
C GLN A 81 22.96 -12.87 -6.15
N ASP A 82 23.42 -11.99 -5.26
CA ASP A 82 22.77 -10.70 -5.01
C ASP A 82 22.92 -9.76 -6.20
N TYR A 83 21.82 -9.10 -6.58
CA TYR A 83 21.83 -8.12 -7.64
C TYR A 83 20.98 -6.88 -7.33
N ILE A 84 21.32 -5.81 -8.04
CA ILE A 84 20.56 -4.57 -8.14
C ILE A 84 19.69 -4.68 -9.40
N LEU A 85 18.42 -4.34 -9.27
CA LEU A 85 17.49 -4.29 -10.38
C LEU A 85 17.19 -2.83 -10.71
N VAL A 86 17.34 -2.46 -11.97
CA VAL A 86 17.00 -1.12 -12.49
C VAL A 86 15.84 -1.27 -13.46
N PHE A 87 14.73 -0.58 -13.19
CA PHE A 87 13.67 -0.50 -14.18
C PHE A 87 13.95 0.60 -15.19
N THR A 88 13.75 0.25 -16.45
CA THR A 88 13.94 1.11 -17.60
C THR A 88 12.60 1.32 -18.29
N ARG A 89 12.51 2.38 -19.08
CA ARG A 89 11.32 2.76 -19.84
C ARG A 89 11.74 3.19 -21.22
N THR A 90 10.90 2.93 -22.21
CA THR A 90 11.20 3.24 -23.61
C THR A 90 10.43 4.46 -24.11
N ARG A 91 9.32 4.83 -23.47
CA ARG A 91 8.41 5.89 -23.96
C ARG A 91 8.56 7.25 -23.27
N ASN A 92 8.64 7.23 -21.95
CA ASN A 92 8.70 8.45 -21.13
C ASN A 92 9.41 8.15 -19.80
N ARG A 93 9.87 9.20 -19.11
CA ARG A 93 10.66 9.05 -17.88
C ARG A 93 11.91 8.19 -18.12
N LEU A 94 12.54 8.39 -19.27
CA LEU A 94 13.77 7.69 -19.64
C LEU A 94 14.91 8.11 -18.71
N ILE A 95 15.77 7.14 -18.37
CA ILE A 95 17.07 7.40 -17.75
C ILE A 95 18.09 7.57 -18.89
N LEU A 96 18.44 8.80 -19.23
CA LEU A 96 19.19 9.13 -20.44
C LEU A 96 20.65 8.62 -20.44
N ASN A 97 21.19 8.32 -19.26
CA ASN A 97 22.54 7.78 -19.07
C ASN A 97 22.51 6.42 -18.35
N GLU A 98 21.56 5.57 -18.74
CA GLU A 98 21.33 4.23 -18.16
C GLU A 98 22.61 3.40 -18.07
N ALA A 99 23.39 3.28 -19.16
CA ALA A 99 24.62 2.48 -19.16
C ALA A 99 25.64 2.94 -18.09
N GLN A 100 25.78 4.26 -17.90
CA GLN A 100 26.63 4.83 -16.86
C GLN A 100 26.08 4.50 -15.47
N LEU A 101 24.78 4.63 -15.27
CA LEU A 101 24.11 4.31 -14.00
C LEU A 101 24.34 2.83 -13.62
N LEU A 102 24.14 1.90 -14.55
CA LEU A 102 24.32 0.47 -14.32
C LEU A 102 25.76 0.12 -13.91
N LEU A 103 26.74 0.67 -14.65
CA LEU A 103 28.15 0.42 -14.39
C LEU A 103 28.57 0.93 -13.01
N GLU A 104 28.14 2.14 -12.67
CA GLU A 104 28.49 2.78 -11.40
C GLU A 104 27.81 2.13 -10.20
N LEU A 105 26.54 1.70 -10.33
CA LEU A 105 25.88 0.90 -9.29
C LEU A 105 26.60 -0.44 -9.08
N ALA A 106 26.96 -1.12 -10.16
CA ALA A 106 27.68 -2.38 -10.08
C ALA A 106 29.04 -2.22 -9.41
N ARG A 107 29.79 -1.17 -9.77
CA ARG A 107 31.10 -0.84 -9.20
C ARG A 107 31.00 -0.43 -7.73
N GLU A 108 30.08 0.45 -7.39
CA GLU A 108 29.97 1.00 -6.03
C GLU A 108 29.59 -0.09 -5.02
N PHE A 109 28.62 -0.94 -5.38
CA PHE A 109 28.07 -1.94 -4.46
C PHE A 109 28.66 -3.34 -4.65
N GLN A 110 29.53 -3.53 -5.65
CA GLN A 110 30.14 -4.82 -5.99
C GLN A 110 29.06 -5.90 -6.20
N MET A 111 28.06 -5.55 -7.01
CA MET A 111 26.87 -6.37 -7.26
C MET A 111 26.55 -6.41 -8.74
N LYS A 112 25.99 -7.53 -9.20
CA LYS A 112 25.44 -7.58 -10.55
C LYS A 112 24.30 -6.57 -10.64
N THR A 113 24.26 -5.78 -11.71
CA THR A 113 23.15 -4.88 -11.97
C THR A 113 22.41 -5.36 -13.21
N LEU A 114 21.09 -5.49 -13.11
CA LEU A 114 20.20 -6.00 -14.14
C LEU A 114 19.20 -4.92 -14.53
N THR A 115 18.80 -4.91 -15.80
CA THR A 115 17.71 -4.07 -16.30
C THR A 115 16.45 -4.88 -16.57
N VAL A 116 15.31 -4.25 -16.37
CA VAL A 116 13.99 -4.77 -16.76
C VAL A 116 13.16 -3.63 -17.33
N SER A 117 12.61 -3.85 -18.53
CA SER A 117 11.50 -3.08 -19.09
C SER A 117 10.25 -3.95 -19.09
N LEU A 118 9.07 -3.37 -18.85
CA LEU A 118 7.77 -4.01 -19.17
C LEU A 118 7.13 -3.36 -20.40
N GLU A 119 7.80 -2.40 -21.04
CA GLU A 119 7.30 -1.66 -22.20
C GLU A 119 7.91 -2.17 -23.53
N GLU A 120 8.87 -3.10 -23.43
CA GLU A 120 9.36 -3.87 -24.59
C GLU A 120 8.26 -4.86 -24.99
N GLU A 121 7.29 -4.36 -25.78
CA GLU A 121 6.44 -5.06 -26.77
C GLU A 121 5.13 -4.30 -27.09
N GLU A 122 5.24 -3.24 -27.88
CA GLU A 122 4.09 -2.70 -28.62
C GLU A 122 4.44 -2.39 -30.10
N GLU A 123 5.61 -2.79 -30.62
CA GLU A 123 6.05 -2.44 -31.98
C GLU A 123 6.41 -3.62 -32.91
N GLU A 124 6.20 -4.87 -32.53
CA GLU A 124 6.28 -6.01 -33.47
C GLU A 124 4.90 -6.63 -33.73
N GLU A 125 4.01 -5.85 -34.35
CA GLU A 125 2.99 -6.44 -35.22
C GLU A 125 3.67 -6.83 -36.53
N GLY A 126 4.25 -8.03 -36.58
CA GLY A 126 4.64 -8.67 -37.83
C GLY A 126 6.04 -9.26 -37.83
N GLU A 127 6.17 -10.49 -37.32
CA GLU A 127 6.72 -11.62 -38.06
C GLU A 127 6.66 -12.88 -37.18
N GLU A 128 6.05 -13.94 -37.71
CA GLU A 128 5.99 -15.24 -37.06
C GLU A 128 7.42 -15.83 -36.94
N GLY A 129 7.90 -16.08 -35.73
CA GLY A 129 8.84 -17.20 -35.50
C GLY A 129 10.21 -16.93 -34.86
N GLY A 130 10.39 -15.93 -34.00
CA GLY A 130 11.60 -15.77 -33.17
C GLY A 130 11.29 -15.52 -31.69
N PRO A 131 12.16 -15.88 -30.72
CA PRO A 131 11.92 -15.61 -29.30
C PRO A 131 12.25 -14.14 -28.97
N GLY A 132 11.51 -13.21 -29.55
CA GLY A 132 11.26 -11.88 -28.98
C GLY A 132 10.04 -12.05 -28.08
N GLY A 133 10.25 -12.15 -26.78
CA GLY A 133 9.22 -12.63 -25.86
C GLY A 133 9.00 -11.67 -24.71
N THR A 134 7.73 -11.31 -24.51
CA THR A 134 7.26 -10.50 -23.38
C THR A 134 7.84 -11.18 -22.16
N ARG A 135 8.60 -10.46 -21.32
CA ARG A 135 8.89 -11.03 -20.01
C ARG A 135 7.56 -11.13 -19.27
N PRO A 136 7.02 -12.33 -18.98
CA PRO A 136 5.74 -12.43 -18.31
C PRO A 136 5.83 -11.70 -16.98
N PHE A 137 4.75 -11.07 -16.51
CA PHE A 137 4.76 -10.37 -15.21
C PHE A 137 5.28 -11.27 -14.07
N ALA A 138 5.05 -12.59 -14.16
CA ALA A 138 5.62 -13.59 -13.26
C ALA A 138 7.16 -13.56 -13.16
N ASP A 139 7.87 -13.30 -14.27
CA ASP A 139 9.32 -13.16 -14.28
C ASP A 139 9.80 -11.86 -13.64
N VAL A 140 9.05 -10.75 -13.81
CA VAL A 140 9.35 -9.52 -13.09
C VAL A 140 9.14 -9.71 -11.60
N VAL A 141 8.06 -10.39 -11.19
CA VAL A 141 7.85 -10.77 -9.78
C VAL A 141 9.01 -11.61 -9.27
N ARG A 142 9.45 -12.63 -10.01
CA ARG A 142 10.60 -13.48 -9.66
C ARG A 142 11.89 -12.68 -9.49
N LEU A 143 12.15 -11.72 -10.39
CA LEU A 143 13.35 -10.89 -10.34
C LEU A 143 13.31 -9.88 -9.19
N VAL A 144 12.16 -9.24 -8.96
CA VAL A 144 12.02 -8.30 -7.85
C VAL A 144 12.12 -9.04 -6.51
N SER A 145 11.53 -10.23 -6.40
CA SER A 145 11.55 -11.04 -5.19
C SER A 145 12.94 -11.41 -4.67
N ARG A 146 13.96 -11.39 -5.53
CA ARG A 146 15.34 -11.71 -5.17
C ARG A 146 16.29 -10.52 -5.27
N ALA A 147 15.79 -9.35 -5.64
CA ALA A 147 16.61 -8.15 -5.75
C ALA A 147 16.97 -7.60 -4.36
N SER A 148 18.23 -7.22 -4.20
CA SER A 148 18.74 -6.55 -3.00
C SER A 148 18.45 -5.05 -3.00
N MET A 149 18.31 -4.49 -4.20
CA MET A 149 17.96 -3.09 -4.42
C MET A 149 17.14 -2.99 -5.70
N LEU A 150 16.09 -2.15 -5.67
CA LEU A 150 15.30 -1.76 -6.83
C LEU A 150 15.48 -0.27 -7.08
N VAL A 151 16.00 0.11 -8.24
CA VAL A 151 16.18 1.50 -8.67
C VAL A 151 15.22 1.80 -9.80
N SER A 152 14.42 2.86 -9.69
CA SER A 152 13.47 3.22 -10.75
C SER A 152 12.97 4.65 -10.63
N MET A 153 12.54 5.24 -11.75
CA MET A 153 11.84 6.52 -11.80
C MET A 153 10.47 6.44 -11.08
N HIS A 154 10.03 7.54 -10.47
CA HIS A 154 8.73 7.63 -9.82
C HIS A 154 7.61 7.15 -10.75
N GLY A 155 6.78 6.22 -10.28
CA GLY A 155 5.67 5.64 -11.02
C GLY A 155 6.05 4.51 -12.01
N ALA A 156 7.33 4.31 -12.32
CA ALA A 156 7.81 3.31 -13.26
C ALA A 156 7.86 1.91 -12.61
N GLN A 157 6.68 1.32 -12.41
CA GLN A 157 6.49 -0.04 -11.89
C GLN A 157 7.00 -0.25 -10.45
N LEU A 158 7.36 0.82 -9.75
CA LEU A 158 7.82 0.79 -8.35
C LEU A 158 6.83 0.15 -7.38
N ILE A 159 5.56 -0.04 -7.77
CA ILE A 159 4.60 -0.79 -6.97
C ILE A 159 5.03 -2.25 -6.76
N THR A 160 5.79 -2.83 -7.70
CA THR A 160 6.37 -4.17 -7.57
C THR A 160 7.35 -4.28 -6.40
N ALA A 161 7.79 -3.16 -5.79
CA ALA A 161 8.53 -3.16 -4.53
C ALA A 161 7.83 -3.94 -3.41
N LEU A 162 6.50 -4.18 -3.49
CA LEU A 162 5.78 -5.06 -2.58
C LEU A 162 6.31 -6.51 -2.55
N PHE A 163 7.00 -6.94 -3.61
CA PHE A 163 7.61 -8.26 -3.72
C PHE A 163 9.04 -8.31 -3.19
N LEU A 164 9.67 -7.17 -2.87
CA LEU A 164 11.05 -7.14 -2.42
C LEU A 164 11.25 -7.88 -1.08
N PRO A 165 12.42 -8.52 -0.89
CA PRO A 165 12.75 -9.16 0.37
C PRO A 165 12.93 -8.13 1.50
N ARG A 166 12.71 -8.56 2.74
CA ARG A 166 12.99 -7.71 3.91
C ARG A 166 14.45 -7.26 3.91
N GLY A 167 14.68 -6.01 4.25
CA GLY A 167 16.00 -5.38 4.22
C GLY A 167 16.44 -4.89 2.84
N ALA A 168 15.73 -5.24 1.75
CA ALA A 168 16.01 -4.69 0.43
C ALA A 168 15.78 -3.17 0.39
N THR A 169 16.40 -2.52 -0.58
CA THR A 169 16.36 -1.07 -0.73
C THR A 169 15.54 -0.66 -1.95
N VAL A 170 14.56 0.21 -1.76
CA VAL A 170 13.86 0.90 -2.84
C VAL A 170 14.55 2.26 -3.04
N VAL A 171 15.07 2.48 -4.24
CA VAL A 171 15.66 3.75 -4.67
C VAL A 171 14.74 4.36 -5.73
N GLU A 172 14.05 5.40 -5.33
CA GLU A 172 13.09 6.12 -6.15
C GLU A 172 13.71 7.40 -6.70
N LEU A 173 13.71 7.54 -8.03
CA LEU A 173 14.24 8.68 -8.75
C LEU A 173 13.11 9.62 -9.16
N PHE A 174 13.26 10.92 -8.85
CA PHE A 174 12.29 11.95 -9.17
C PHE A 174 12.84 12.89 -10.25
N PRO A 175 12.06 13.18 -11.32
CA PRO A 175 12.41 14.19 -12.30
C PRO A 175 12.57 15.59 -11.68
N TYR A 176 13.09 16.52 -12.49
CA TYR A 176 13.23 17.90 -12.06
C TYR A 176 11.89 18.53 -11.66
N ALA A 177 11.92 19.43 -10.68
CA ALA A 177 10.76 20.09 -10.09
C ALA A 177 9.72 19.17 -9.39
N VAL A 178 9.93 17.85 -9.36
CA VAL A 178 9.06 16.93 -8.60
C VAL A 178 9.58 16.77 -7.18
N ASN A 179 8.79 17.19 -6.18
CA ASN A 179 9.18 17.11 -4.77
C ASN A 179 8.89 15.71 -4.18
N PRO A 180 9.91 14.94 -3.75
CA PRO A 180 9.74 13.60 -3.20
C PRO A 180 8.90 13.54 -1.92
N ASP A 181 8.74 14.63 -1.18
CA ASP A 181 7.91 14.66 0.02
C ASP A 181 6.42 14.86 -0.27
N HIS A 182 6.07 15.29 -1.48
CA HIS A 182 4.67 15.46 -1.91
C HIS A 182 4.08 14.19 -2.54
N TYR A 183 4.93 13.32 -3.12
CA TYR A 183 4.52 12.16 -3.92
C TYR A 183 5.11 10.88 -3.32
N THR A 184 4.49 10.37 -2.26
CA THR A 184 5.09 9.36 -1.37
C THR A 184 4.40 7.99 -1.35
N PRO A 185 3.79 7.45 -2.44
CA PRO A 185 3.11 6.16 -2.38
C PRO A 185 4.05 5.02 -2.01
N TYR A 186 5.28 5.02 -2.54
CA TYR A 186 6.27 3.97 -2.30
C TYR A 186 7.04 4.17 -0.99
N LYS A 187 7.32 5.42 -0.60
CA LYS A 187 7.80 5.73 0.76
C LYS A 187 6.80 5.21 1.80
N THR A 188 5.52 5.53 1.64
CA THR A 188 4.46 5.08 2.54
C THR A 188 4.44 3.56 2.62
N LEU A 189 4.42 2.86 1.48
CA LEU A 189 4.52 1.40 1.40
C LEU A 189 5.74 0.87 2.16
N ALA A 190 6.94 1.33 1.83
CA ALA A 190 8.19 0.87 2.44
C ALA A 190 8.22 1.05 3.96
N THR A 191 7.58 2.12 4.45
CA THR A 191 7.50 2.45 5.89
C THR A 191 6.35 1.80 6.65
N LEU A 192 5.47 1.04 5.98
CA LEU A 192 4.41 0.32 6.69
C LEU A 192 5.00 -0.65 7.72
N PRO A 193 4.45 -0.73 8.95
CA PRO A 193 4.95 -1.66 9.97
C PRO A 193 4.99 -3.11 9.46
N GLY A 194 6.18 -3.70 9.40
CA GLY A 194 6.42 -5.05 8.90
C GLY A 194 6.72 -5.16 7.41
N MET A 195 6.76 -4.06 6.65
CA MET A 195 7.32 -4.09 5.29
C MET A 195 8.84 -4.21 5.31
N ASP A 196 9.51 -3.61 6.30
CA ASP A 196 10.96 -3.71 6.52
C ASP A 196 11.81 -3.44 5.27
N LEU A 197 11.40 -2.47 4.45
CA LEU A 197 12.18 -2.01 3.31
C LEU A 197 12.97 -0.75 3.70
N ARG A 198 14.17 -0.60 3.15
CA ARG A 198 14.88 0.68 3.17
C ARG A 198 14.38 1.53 2.02
N TYR A 199 14.16 2.81 2.24
CA TYR A 199 13.67 3.72 1.21
C TYR A 199 14.65 4.87 1.00
N VAL A 200 14.95 5.16 -0.26
CA VAL A 200 15.82 6.25 -0.70
C VAL A 200 15.07 7.03 -1.78
N ALA A 201 14.93 8.34 -1.60
CA ALA A 201 14.47 9.24 -2.64
C ALA A 201 15.65 10.06 -3.15
N TRP A 202 15.82 10.10 -4.47
CA TRP A 202 16.74 11.00 -5.14
C TRP A 202 15.95 11.90 -6.08
N ARG A 203 16.25 13.19 -6.09
CA ARG A 203 15.58 14.18 -6.94
C ARG A 203 16.60 14.81 -7.87
N ASN A 204 16.24 14.93 -9.15
CA ASN A 204 16.99 15.78 -10.05
C ASN A 204 16.77 17.25 -9.66
N THR A 205 17.85 17.96 -9.33
CA THR A 205 17.83 19.38 -8.98
C THR A 205 18.36 20.27 -10.11
N ARG A 206 18.77 19.68 -11.23
CA ARG A 206 19.46 20.35 -12.34
C ARG A 206 18.57 20.39 -13.59
N PRO A 207 18.10 21.59 -14.02
CA PRO A 207 17.28 21.71 -15.21
C PRO A 207 18.00 21.24 -16.48
N GLU A 208 19.32 21.40 -16.57
CA GLU A 208 20.14 20.94 -17.70
C GLU A 208 20.19 19.41 -17.86
N ASP A 209 19.88 18.67 -16.79
CA ASP A 209 19.82 17.21 -16.78
C ASP A 209 18.40 16.69 -17.10
N THR A 210 17.57 17.53 -17.71
CA THR A 210 16.14 17.25 -17.97
C THR A 210 15.82 17.45 -19.45
N VAL A 211 15.10 16.50 -20.03
CA VAL A 211 14.50 16.64 -21.37
C VAL A 211 12.98 16.65 -21.23
N THR A 212 12.35 17.72 -21.73
CA THR A 212 10.90 17.92 -21.73
C THR A 212 10.32 17.68 -23.11
N HIS A 213 9.01 17.42 -23.17
CA HIS A 213 8.31 17.07 -24.42
C HIS A 213 7.00 17.86 -24.55
N PRO A 214 7.06 19.20 -24.74
CA PRO A 214 5.88 20.06 -24.73
C PRO A 214 4.88 19.76 -25.85
N ASP A 215 5.32 19.12 -26.93
CA ASP A 215 4.52 18.82 -28.12
C ASP A 215 3.76 17.49 -28.06
N ARG A 216 3.96 16.70 -26.99
CA ARG A 216 3.23 15.43 -26.78
C ARG A 216 1.73 15.67 -26.54
N PRO A 217 0.90 14.62 -26.57
CA PRO A 217 -0.46 14.68 -26.04
C PRO A 217 -0.49 15.18 -24.58
N TRP A 218 -1.57 15.85 -24.19
CA TRP A 218 -1.69 16.47 -22.86
C TRP A 218 -1.57 15.47 -21.71
N ASP A 219 -2.08 14.26 -21.90
CA ASP A 219 -2.04 13.14 -20.96
C ASP A 219 -0.65 12.47 -20.87
N GLN A 220 0.27 12.86 -21.76
CA GLN A 220 1.67 12.46 -21.78
C GLN A 220 2.63 13.63 -21.48
N GLY A 221 2.10 14.72 -20.91
CA GLY A 221 2.88 15.86 -20.42
C GLY A 221 3.07 17.00 -21.41
N GLY A 222 2.46 16.95 -22.60
CA GLY A 222 2.50 18.08 -23.50
C GLY A 222 1.60 19.24 -23.06
N ILE A 223 2.04 20.45 -23.37
CA ILE A 223 1.42 21.71 -22.92
C ILE A 223 0.99 22.61 -24.07
N GLY A 224 1.19 22.20 -25.33
CA GLY A 224 0.84 23.00 -26.52
C GLY A 224 -0.64 23.36 -26.65
N HIS A 225 -1.53 22.66 -25.92
CA HIS A 225 -2.97 22.95 -25.86
C HIS A 225 -3.34 24.11 -24.93
N LEU A 226 -2.41 24.60 -24.11
CA LEU A 226 -2.60 25.71 -23.17
C LEU A 226 -2.27 27.04 -23.85
N ASP A 227 -2.70 28.15 -23.25
CA ASP A 227 -2.26 29.46 -23.71
C ASP A 227 -0.75 29.67 -23.47
N ARG A 228 -0.16 30.61 -24.20
CA ARG A 228 1.29 30.85 -24.15
C ARG A 228 1.77 31.30 -22.77
N ALA A 229 0.96 32.06 -22.04
CA ALA A 229 1.35 32.56 -20.71
C ALA A 229 1.44 31.40 -19.70
N GLU A 230 0.49 30.47 -19.73
CA GLU A 230 0.48 29.27 -18.90
C GLU A 230 1.60 28.31 -19.30
N GLN A 231 1.88 28.15 -20.59
CA GLN A 231 3.04 27.37 -21.06
C GLN A 231 4.35 27.94 -20.50
N GLU A 232 4.56 29.26 -20.62
CA GLU A 232 5.75 29.94 -20.10
C GLU A 232 5.86 29.80 -18.57
N ARG A 233 4.73 29.93 -17.84
CA ARG A 233 4.66 29.72 -16.39
C ARG A 233 5.08 28.30 -16.00
N ILE A 234 4.55 27.28 -16.68
CA ILE A 234 4.86 25.87 -16.42
C ILE A 234 6.33 25.59 -16.70
N VAL A 235 6.87 26.06 -17.83
CA VAL A 235 8.29 25.85 -18.20
C VAL A 235 9.24 26.47 -17.18
N GLN A 236 8.92 27.66 -16.67
CA GLN A 236 9.75 28.38 -15.70
C GLN A 236 9.61 27.85 -14.26
N SER A 237 8.63 27.00 -13.98
CA SER A 237 8.40 26.50 -12.63
C SER A 237 9.58 25.66 -12.10
N ARG A 238 9.86 25.77 -10.80
CA ARG A 238 10.98 25.05 -10.15
C ARG A 238 10.52 23.94 -9.23
N GLU A 239 9.24 23.92 -8.92
CA GLU A 239 8.62 22.89 -8.12
C GLU A 239 7.12 22.82 -8.42
N VAL A 240 6.59 21.61 -8.63
CA VAL A 240 5.16 21.41 -8.81
C VAL A 240 4.42 21.65 -7.49
N PRO A 241 3.49 22.60 -7.43
CA PRO A 241 2.66 22.81 -6.25
C PRO A 241 1.80 21.58 -5.93
N ARG A 242 1.35 21.50 -4.68
CA ARG A 242 0.31 20.54 -4.30
C ARG A 242 -0.95 20.79 -5.13
N HIS A 243 -1.48 19.74 -5.72
CA HIS A 243 -2.60 19.81 -6.64
C HIS A 243 -3.53 18.61 -6.46
N LEU A 244 -4.73 18.73 -7.03
CA LEU A 244 -5.66 17.60 -7.16
C LEU A 244 -5.30 16.78 -8.40
N CYS A 245 -5.41 15.47 -8.28
CA CYS A 245 -5.26 14.56 -9.41
C CYS A 245 -6.39 14.77 -10.43
N CYS A 246 -6.24 14.43 -11.71
CA CYS A 246 -5.11 13.77 -12.38
C CYS A 246 -4.68 14.50 -13.65
N ARG A 247 -5.23 15.71 -13.84
CA ARG A 247 -5.16 16.49 -15.08
C ARG A 247 -4.45 17.82 -14.90
N ASN A 248 -3.67 17.96 -13.83
CA ASN A 248 -2.87 19.16 -13.62
C ASN A 248 -1.75 19.19 -14.68
N PRO A 249 -1.73 20.19 -15.58
CA PRO A 249 -0.80 20.20 -16.71
C PRO A 249 0.66 20.35 -16.27
N GLU A 250 0.91 21.15 -15.22
CA GLU A 250 2.25 21.33 -14.67
C GLU A 250 2.82 20.01 -14.12
N TRP A 251 2.01 19.27 -13.37
CA TRP A 251 2.36 17.93 -12.90
C TRP A 251 2.69 16.99 -14.04
N LEU A 252 1.82 16.89 -15.05
CA LEU A 252 2.04 16.00 -16.20
C LEU A 252 3.30 16.39 -16.97
N PHE A 253 3.52 17.69 -17.18
CA PHE A 253 4.72 18.22 -17.82
C PHE A 253 6.01 17.90 -17.04
N ARG A 254 5.97 17.90 -15.70
CA ARG A 254 7.13 17.60 -14.85
C ARG A 254 7.37 16.11 -14.64
N ILE A 255 6.31 15.31 -14.47
CA ILE A 255 6.48 13.89 -14.15
C ILE A 255 6.90 13.06 -15.35
N TYR A 256 6.54 13.45 -16.58
CA TYR A 256 6.88 12.70 -17.80
C TYR A 256 8.22 13.10 -18.45
N GLN A 257 9.01 13.92 -17.77
CA GLN A 257 10.33 14.34 -18.24
C GLN A 257 11.32 13.19 -18.22
N ASP A 258 12.20 13.17 -19.20
CA ASP A 258 13.34 12.27 -19.20
C ASP A 258 14.49 12.91 -18.42
N THR A 259 15.28 12.08 -17.76
CA THR A 259 16.25 12.54 -16.77
C THR A 259 17.62 11.94 -17.05
N ARG A 260 18.63 12.80 -17.15
CA ARG A 260 20.03 12.41 -16.98
C ARG A 260 20.31 12.36 -15.48
N VAL A 261 20.65 11.19 -14.96
CA VAL A 261 20.88 11.02 -13.52
C VAL A 261 22.29 11.49 -13.18
N ASP A 262 22.44 12.42 -12.24
CA ASP A 262 23.73 12.67 -11.58
C ASP A 262 24.06 11.46 -10.70
N VAL A 263 24.80 10.52 -11.29
CA VAL A 263 25.12 9.23 -10.68
C VAL A 263 25.91 9.42 -9.38
N ALA A 264 26.84 10.39 -9.32
CA ALA A 264 27.61 10.64 -8.11
C ALA A 264 26.71 11.15 -6.97
N SER A 265 25.76 12.05 -7.29
CA SER A 265 24.75 12.51 -6.33
C SER A 265 23.85 11.37 -5.85
N LEU A 266 23.40 10.51 -6.77
CA LEU A 266 22.60 9.35 -6.44
C LEU A 266 23.34 8.39 -5.51
N ILE A 267 24.57 8.00 -5.83
CA ILE A 267 25.40 7.10 -5.00
C ILE A 267 25.59 7.68 -3.59
N ARG A 268 25.93 8.97 -3.48
CA ARG A 268 26.03 9.64 -2.17
C ARG A 268 24.73 9.56 -1.38
N THR A 269 23.59 9.72 -2.07
CA THR A 269 22.26 9.68 -1.45
C THR A 269 21.92 8.27 -0.96
N ILE A 270 22.25 7.24 -1.75
CA ILE A 270 22.06 5.84 -1.34
C ILE A 270 22.96 5.52 -0.13
N ARG A 271 24.24 5.89 -0.16
CA ARG A 271 25.21 5.60 0.93
C ARG A 271 24.83 6.22 2.28
N ARG A 272 24.15 7.37 2.27
CA ARG A 272 23.63 8.00 3.50
C ARG A 272 22.60 7.12 4.21
N THR A 273 21.81 6.36 3.46
CA THR A 273 20.76 5.46 4.00
C THR A 273 21.26 4.02 4.12
N VAL A 274 22.14 3.60 3.23
CA VAL A 274 22.67 2.24 3.12
C VAL A 274 24.20 2.31 3.13
N PRO A 275 24.84 2.39 4.31
CA PRO A 275 26.29 2.57 4.39
C PRO A 275 27.07 1.35 3.89
N GLY A 276 26.50 0.14 4.00
CA GLY A 276 27.11 -1.12 3.55
C GLY A 276 26.56 -1.64 2.21
N ARG A 277 26.80 -2.93 1.93
CA ARG A 277 26.20 -3.62 0.79
C ARG A 277 24.67 -3.70 0.99
N PRO A 278 23.85 -3.23 0.03
CA PRO A 278 22.41 -3.41 0.08
C PRO A 278 22.09 -4.89 -0.05
N GLY A 279 21.08 -5.35 0.69
CA GLY A 279 20.64 -6.72 0.57
C GLY A 279 19.77 -7.20 1.72
N PRO A 280 19.15 -8.39 1.56
CA PRO A 280 18.36 -8.99 2.59
C PRO A 280 19.23 -9.25 3.82
N THR A 281 18.91 -8.61 4.93
CA THR A 281 19.57 -8.89 6.20
C THR A 281 19.13 -10.28 6.68
N PRO A 282 20.06 -11.21 6.99
CA PRO A 282 19.73 -12.43 7.71
C PRO A 282 18.98 -12.02 8.97
N GLY A 283 17.74 -12.49 9.10
CA GLY A 283 16.77 -11.90 10.01
C GLY A 283 17.35 -11.68 11.40
N ARG A 284 17.19 -10.47 11.94
CA ARG A 284 16.93 -10.39 13.38
C ARG A 284 15.53 -10.98 13.57
N PRO A 285 15.37 -12.09 14.32
CA PRO A 285 14.04 -12.48 14.77
C PRO A 285 13.66 -11.56 15.94
N GLN A 286 13.43 -10.27 15.72
CA GLN A 286 13.14 -9.34 16.82
C GLN A 286 12.24 -8.19 16.34
N GLY A 287 11.05 -7.93 16.89
CA GLY A 287 10.32 -8.60 17.95
C GLY A 287 9.20 -9.48 17.40
N ALA A 288 8.58 -10.26 18.29
CA ALA A 288 7.31 -10.90 18.01
C ALA A 288 6.42 -9.93 17.23
N VAL A 289 5.97 -10.35 16.05
CA VAL A 289 4.86 -9.70 15.36
C VAL A 289 3.85 -9.38 16.45
N SER A 290 3.57 -8.09 16.66
CA SER A 290 2.49 -7.69 17.54
C SER A 290 1.21 -8.05 16.80
N LEU A 291 0.89 -9.34 16.80
CA LEU A 291 -0.30 -9.88 16.20
C LEU A 291 -1.43 -9.41 17.12
N TYR A 292 -2.25 -8.49 16.63
CA TYR A 292 -3.42 -8.02 17.36
C TYR A 292 -4.55 -9.06 17.24
N PRO A 293 -5.38 -9.26 18.26
CA PRO A 293 -6.54 -10.13 18.16
C PRO A 293 -7.47 -9.59 17.08
N SER A 294 -8.02 -10.49 16.29
CA SER A 294 -9.10 -10.16 15.36
C SER A 294 -10.38 -9.78 16.12
N LYS A 295 -11.43 -9.40 15.39
CA LYS A 295 -12.78 -9.29 15.95
C LYS A 295 -13.15 -10.56 16.74
N VAL A 296 -13.92 -10.39 17.82
CA VAL A 296 -14.59 -11.53 18.47
C VAL A 296 -15.60 -12.13 17.50
N ARG A 297 -15.88 -13.43 17.65
CA ARG A 297 -16.74 -14.18 16.73
C ARG A 297 -18.08 -14.46 17.37
N GLU A 298 -19.13 -14.61 16.56
CA GLU A 298 -20.47 -15.03 17.00
C GLU A 298 -20.98 -14.25 18.23
N ALA A 299 -20.78 -12.94 18.23
CA ALA A 299 -21.23 -12.09 19.33
C ALA A 299 -22.77 -12.02 19.35
N ARG A 300 -23.36 -12.19 20.53
CA ARG A 300 -24.81 -12.23 20.78
C ARG A 300 -25.14 -11.45 22.04
N CYS A 301 -26.30 -10.83 22.06
CA CYS A 301 -26.85 -10.24 23.27
C CYS A 301 -28.33 -10.66 23.43
N GLN A 302 -28.81 -10.70 24.68
CA GLN A 302 -30.18 -11.03 25.05
C GLN A 302 -30.56 -10.20 26.28
N GLY A 303 -31.64 -9.42 26.17
CA GLY A 303 -32.24 -8.73 27.30
C GLY A 303 -33.35 -9.55 27.94
N SER A 304 -33.53 -9.38 29.25
CA SER A 304 -34.68 -9.92 29.98
C SER A 304 -35.09 -8.97 31.10
N ALA A 305 -36.34 -8.56 31.11
CA ALA A 305 -36.98 -7.90 32.25
C ALA A 305 -37.88 -8.90 33.00
N ARG A 306 -37.68 -9.04 34.32
CA ARG A 306 -38.54 -9.84 35.20
C ARG A 306 -39.20 -8.92 36.23
N GLY A 307 -40.25 -8.20 35.82
CA GLY A 307 -41.07 -7.36 36.71
C GLY A 307 -40.22 -6.48 37.66
N ASP A 308 -40.65 -6.33 38.91
CA ASP A 308 -39.98 -5.53 39.96
C ASP A 308 -38.56 -6.02 40.36
N ALA A 309 -38.04 -7.10 39.77
CA ALA A 309 -36.72 -7.66 40.11
C ALA A 309 -35.55 -7.12 39.26
N GLY A 310 -35.78 -6.05 38.48
CA GLY A 310 -34.77 -5.38 37.66
C GLY A 310 -34.59 -6.02 36.27
N ALA A 311 -34.05 -5.22 35.34
CA ALA A 311 -33.72 -5.66 33.99
C ALA A 311 -32.30 -6.24 33.92
N ARG A 312 -32.08 -7.17 32.99
CA ARG A 312 -30.79 -7.82 32.80
C ARG A 312 -30.43 -7.88 31.33
N LEU A 313 -29.16 -7.66 31.03
CA LEU A 313 -28.62 -7.77 29.67
C LEU A 313 -27.48 -8.80 29.66
N THR A 314 -27.70 -9.92 28.99
CA THR A 314 -26.68 -10.97 28.83
C THR A 314 -25.99 -10.82 27.49
N VAL A 315 -24.66 -10.81 27.48
CA VAL A 315 -23.81 -10.71 26.30
C VAL A 315 -22.87 -11.90 26.23
N SER A 316 -22.68 -12.48 25.04
CA SER A 316 -21.79 -13.62 24.84
C SER A 316 -21.08 -13.56 23.49
N TRP A 317 -19.90 -14.15 23.39
CA TRP A 317 -19.11 -14.20 22.16
C TRP A 317 -18.13 -15.38 22.17
N GLN A 318 -17.47 -15.62 21.04
CA GLN A 318 -16.36 -16.53 20.90
C GLN A 318 -15.04 -15.77 20.74
N MET A 319 -13.95 -16.44 21.11
CA MET A 319 -12.60 -15.89 20.99
C MET A 319 -12.22 -15.56 19.53
N PRO A 320 -11.38 -14.53 19.31
CA PRO A 320 -10.76 -14.25 18.02
C PRO A 320 -10.08 -15.50 17.44
N TRP A 321 -10.25 -15.76 16.13
CA TRP A 321 -9.71 -16.97 15.50
C TRP A 321 -8.18 -17.04 15.58
N ASN A 322 -7.53 -15.87 15.57
CA ASN A 322 -6.08 -15.78 15.56
C ASN A 322 -5.45 -15.85 16.96
N LEU A 323 -6.27 -15.86 18.02
CA LEU A 323 -5.80 -15.90 19.41
C LEU A 323 -4.90 -17.11 19.68
N ARG A 324 -5.17 -18.26 19.06
CA ARG A 324 -4.35 -19.48 19.18
C ARG A 324 -2.91 -19.33 18.65
N TYR A 325 -2.67 -18.34 17.81
CA TYR A 325 -1.32 -18.01 17.30
C TYR A 325 -0.64 -16.92 18.14
N LEU A 326 -1.40 -16.25 19.02
CA LEU A 326 -0.89 -15.30 19.99
C LEU A 326 -0.48 -16.10 21.23
N LYS A 327 0.80 -16.11 21.60
CA LYS A 327 1.24 -16.70 22.88
C LYS A 327 0.84 -15.77 24.03
N VAL A 328 -0.46 -15.66 24.32
CA VAL A 328 -1.03 -14.74 25.32
C VAL A 328 -1.17 -15.39 26.70
N LYS A 329 -0.76 -14.65 27.74
CA LYS A 329 -0.93 -15.05 29.15
C LYS A 329 -2.26 -14.59 29.74
N GLU A 330 -2.77 -13.46 29.26
CA GLU A 330 -3.97 -12.80 29.79
C GLU A 330 -4.78 -12.20 28.64
N VAL A 331 -6.08 -12.50 28.63
CA VAL A 331 -7.05 -12.01 27.63
C VAL A 331 -8.18 -11.34 28.38
N LYS A 332 -8.52 -10.12 27.94
CA LYS A 332 -9.65 -9.34 28.44
C LYS A 332 -10.52 -8.91 27.28
N TYR A 333 -11.74 -8.53 27.60
CA TYR A 333 -12.71 -8.02 26.65
C TYR A 333 -13.22 -6.70 27.15
N GLU A 334 -13.24 -5.70 26.27
CA GLU A 334 -13.89 -4.44 26.56
C GLU A 334 -15.26 -4.44 25.89
N VAL A 335 -16.28 -4.23 26.71
CA VAL A 335 -17.69 -4.19 26.30
C VAL A 335 -18.24 -2.82 26.58
N TRP A 336 -18.69 -2.12 25.56
CA TRP A 336 -19.34 -0.82 25.69
C TRP A 336 -20.84 -1.00 25.63
N LEU A 337 -21.55 -0.43 26.60
CA LEU A 337 -23.00 -0.33 26.61
C LEU A 337 -23.41 1.12 26.44
N GLN A 338 -24.26 1.39 25.44
CA GLN A 338 -24.85 2.70 25.20
C GLN A 338 -26.36 2.57 25.08
N GLU A 339 -27.10 3.39 25.82
CA GLU A 339 -28.55 3.52 25.63
C GLU A 339 -28.83 4.20 24.28
N GLN A 340 -29.75 3.66 23.49
CA GLN A 340 -30.07 4.19 22.18
C GLN A 340 -30.68 5.59 22.31
N GLY A 341 -29.98 6.61 21.77
CA GLY A 341 -30.39 8.01 21.85
C GLY A 341 -29.54 8.85 22.81
N GLU A 342 -28.77 8.21 23.70
CA GLU A 342 -27.81 8.87 24.56
C GLU A 342 -26.43 8.97 23.89
N ASN A 343 -25.64 10.00 24.24
CA ASN A 343 -24.27 10.17 23.72
C ASN A 343 -23.20 9.58 24.63
N THR A 344 -23.58 9.10 25.81
CA THR A 344 -22.67 8.52 26.79
C THR A 344 -22.70 7.00 26.74
N TYR A 345 -21.55 6.37 26.94
CA TYR A 345 -21.39 4.92 26.99
C TYR A 345 -20.64 4.53 28.25
N VAL A 346 -20.90 3.30 28.73
CA VAL A 346 -20.21 2.73 29.89
C VAL A 346 -19.30 1.60 29.42
N PRO A 347 -17.97 1.74 29.53
CA PRO A 347 -17.03 0.68 29.19
C PRO A 347 -16.86 -0.28 30.37
N HIS A 348 -17.00 -1.59 30.10
CA HIS A 348 -16.77 -2.67 31.06
C HIS A 348 -15.61 -3.55 30.59
N LEU A 349 -14.71 -3.90 31.51
CA LEU A 349 -13.60 -4.81 31.24
C LEU A 349 -13.89 -6.19 31.84
N LEU A 350 -14.02 -7.20 30.99
CA LEU A 350 -14.43 -8.55 31.34
C LEU A 350 -13.33 -9.57 31.02
N THR A 351 -13.28 -10.67 31.76
CA THR A 351 -12.33 -11.79 31.54
C THR A 351 -12.99 -13.02 30.92
N LEU A 352 -14.33 -13.13 31.02
CA LEU A 352 -15.12 -14.24 30.51
C LEU A 352 -15.84 -13.82 29.22
N GLN A 353 -16.10 -14.79 28.35
CA GLN A 353 -16.78 -14.57 27.06
C GLN A 353 -18.30 -14.51 27.17
N ASN A 354 -18.83 -14.54 28.39
CA ASN A 354 -20.25 -14.41 28.71
C ASN A 354 -20.39 -13.62 30.00
N HIS A 355 -21.29 -12.63 30.01
CA HIS A 355 -21.57 -11.83 31.19
C HIS A 355 -23.02 -11.33 31.17
N THR A 356 -23.63 -11.26 32.35
CA THR A 356 -24.98 -10.70 32.55
C THR A 356 -24.87 -9.43 33.37
N PHE A 357 -25.16 -8.30 32.75
CA PHE A 357 -25.27 -7.01 33.41
C PHE A 357 -26.63 -6.90 34.10
N THR A 358 -26.62 -6.57 35.39
CA THR A 358 -27.81 -6.28 36.19
C THR A 358 -27.81 -4.84 36.70
N ASP A 359 -26.63 -4.26 36.86
CA ASP A 359 -26.45 -2.95 37.44
C ASP A 359 -26.67 -1.86 36.37
N ASN A 360 -27.49 -0.87 36.70
CA ASN A 360 -27.83 0.25 35.81
C ASN A 360 -28.45 -0.15 34.46
N ILE A 361 -29.03 -1.36 34.38
CA ILE A 361 -29.81 -1.79 33.22
C ILE A 361 -31.27 -1.39 33.46
N LYS A 362 -31.80 -0.54 32.58
CA LYS A 362 -33.18 -0.07 32.62
C LYS A 362 -34.09 -1.07 31.92
N PRO A 363 -35.32 -1.31 32.42
CA PRO A 363 -36.32 -2.09 31.68
C PRO A 363 -36.78 -1.34 30.43
N SER A 364 -37.25 -2.07 29.42
CA SER A 364 -37.82 -1.53 28.19
C SER A 364 -36.90 -0.56 27.43
N THR A 365 -35.58 -0.79 27.52
CA THR A 365 -34.56 0.11 26.97
C THR A 365 -33.73 -0.63 25.93
N THR A 366 -33.45 0.02 24.79
CA THR A 366 -32.58 -0.54 23.75
C THR A 366 -31.15 -0.09 23.98
N TYR A 367 -30.24 -1.06 23.99
CA TYR A 367 -28.81 -0.88 24.16
C TYR A 367 -28.07 -1.24 22.86
N LEU A 368 -27.09 -0.40 22.51
CA LEU A 368 -26.06 -0.68 21.53
C LEU A 368 -24.85 -1.25 22.26
N VAL A 369 -24.35 -2.40 21.79
CA VAL A 369 -23.27 -3.14 22.44
C VAL A 369 -22.11 -3.32 21.48
N TRP A 370 -20.92 -2.89 21.90
CA TRP A 370 -19.66 -3.15 21.18
C TRP A 370 -18.73 -4.00 22.01
N ILE A 371 -18.10 -4.99 21.38
CA ILE A 371 -17.19 -5.92 22.05
C ILE A 371 -15.87 -5.98 21.30
N ARG A 372 -14.74 -5.78 21.99
CA ARG A 372 -13.39 -6.02 21.44
C ARG A 372 -12.52 -6.81 22.40
N CYS A 373 -11.53 -7.52 21.85
CA CYS A 373 -10.55 -8.27 22.61
C CYS A 373 -9.33 -7.38 22.93
N ILE A 374 -8.79 -7.50 24.15
CA ILE A 374 -7.57 -6.83 24.63
C ILE A 374 -6.62 -7.89 25.17
N PHE A 375 -5.33 -7.80 24.84
CA PHE A 375 -4.30 -8.68 25.39
C PHE A 375 -3.07 -7.89 25.85
N ASN A 376 -2.27 -8.52 26.73
CA ASN A 376 -1.03 -7.95 27.28
C ASN A 376 -1.19 -6.51 27.82
N LYS A 377 -2.34 -6.21 28.43
CA LYS A 377 -2.71 -4.95 29.08
C LYS A 377 -2.85 -3.70 28.20
N SER A 378 -2.44 -3.72 26.92
CA SER A 378 -2.48 -2.51 26.07
C SER A 378 -2.83 -2.74 24.60
N LEU A 379 -2.87 -3.98 24.12
CA LEU A 379 -3.06 -4.26 22.69
C LEU A 379 -4.53 -4.64 22.43
N SER A 380 -5.26 -3.75 21.76
CA SER A 380 -6.70 -3.92 21.47
C SER A 380 -6.94 -4.35 20.02
N GLY A 381 -7.80 -5.34 19.82
CA GLY A 381 -8.37 -5.69 18.52
C GLY A 381 -9.50 -4.73 18.11
N PRO A 382 -9.99 -4.84 16.87
CA PRO A 382 -11.16 -4.09 16.41
C PRO A 382 -12.43 -4.56 17.13
N PHE A 383 -13.41 -3.65 17.25
CA PHE A 383 -14.75 -4.02 17.69
C PHE A 383 -15.41 -4.98 16.70
N ALA A 384 -16.17 -5.94 17.24
CA ALA A 384 -17.14 -6.69 16.46
C ALA A 384 -18.25 -5.77 15.94
N ASP A 385 -19.08 -6.32 15.06
CA ASP A 385 -20.24 -5.61 14.55
C ASP A 385 -21.18 -5.30 15.73
N VAL A 386 -21.77 -4.09 15.70
CA VAL A 386 -22.61 -3.59 16.81
C VAL A 386 -23.81 -4.52 17.01
N LEU A 387 -24.05 -4.90 18.26
CA LEU A 387 -25.25 -5.64 18.64
C LEU A 387 -26.30 -4.66 19.15
N VAL A 388 -27.57 -4.96 18.87
CA VAL A 388 -28.72 -4.18 19.33
C VAL A 388 -29.59 -5.09 20.17
N CYS A 389 -29.80 -4.74 21.44
CA CYS A 389 -30.59 -5.53 22.37
C CYS A 389 -31.52 -4.68 23.22
N SER A 390 -32.74 -5.18 23.41
CA SER A 390 -33.76 -4.54 24.23
C SER A 390 -34.02 -5.38 25.47
N THR A 391 -34.20 -4.70 26.61
CA THR A 391 -34.42 -5.30 27.93
C THR A 391 -35.86 -5.39 28.35
#